data_AF-A0A966PUA2-F1
#
_entry.id   AF-A0A966PUA2-F1
#
_cell.length_a   1.000
_cell.length_b   1.000
_cell.length_c   1.000
_cell.angle_alpha   90.00
_cell.angle_beta   90.00
_cell.angle_gamma   90.00
#
_symmetry.space_group_name_H-M   'P 1'
#
loop_
_entity.id
_entity.type
_entity.pdbx_description
1 polymer ?
#
loop_
_entity_poly.entity_id
_entity_poly.type
_entity_poly.pdbx_seq_one_letter_code
_entity_poly.pdbx_strand_id
1 'polypeptide(L)'
;MANRDREFDARNSAVYSPSANVGTPFGQAGSAPVASVAPSAPARSASKEAEAVSIGYSKEYIASRGGINAQGYFNDVPASQQLTAAEQQQVRLPDGTTDTVAMARILQEKEIKNLVSQGMSLNDATNKVSSQYGQYGVATSGGSTSTSTLSTTPTSGMTAAKIDAIAAISALLSSYGIGDLSGPITEAVQKGYTSDTIQLIMQDPNSKDPLAVAFQTRFSANKARFNAGKPVLSAAEYLAAERSYTQVLQSYGVSSLATKDKLSSFIANDISAAEVADRVGLAIDRVKNADPFTKAALAEYYPSLSQADIVGAVLDPTEGLPALKRKVQIAEIGGAAAVQGLNTGLNATAGMSKDYTNVMTGALGAEALATFGITQEEARKGYQTVAGIAPRAEFLSSISTGEDYTRLQSEQEAFLGLASAKRAREKIVAQEEGRFRGQSGLTKSSLTDTGKGQY
;
A
#
# COMPACT_ATOMS: atom_id res chain seq x y z
N MET A 1 30.91 -18.65 48.47
CA MET A 1 30.63 -19.59 49.58
C MET A 1 29.18 -19.36 49.96
N ALA A 2 28.27 -20.23 49.48
CA ALA A 2 27.73 -21.37 50.23
C ALA A 2 26.67 -20.92 51.25
N ASN A 3 25.53 -21.57 51.49
CA ASN A 3 24.72 -22.57 50.81
C ASN A 3 23.51 -22.76 51.76
N ARG A 4 22.35 -23.16 51.22
CA ARG A 4 21.35 -24.06 51.83
C ARG A 4 20.36 -23.61 52.93
N ASP A 5 19.10 -23.82 52.54
CA ASP A 5 18.08 -24.73 53.13
C ASP A 5 17.42 -24.43 54.48
N ARG A 6 16.08 -24.36 54.44
CA ARG A 6 15.12 -25.31 55.07
C ARG A 6 13.67 -24.84 54.77
N GLU A 7 12.84 -25.55 54.01
CA GLU A 7 12.02 -26.75 54.32
C GLU A 7 11.00 -26.59 55.48
N PHE A 8 9.71 -26.79 55.17
CA PHE A 8 8.64 -27.47 55.95
C PHE A 8 7.36 -27.49 55.07
N ASP A 9 7.00 -28.60 54.39
CA ASP A 9 6.17 -29.76 54.83
C ASP A 9 4.69 -29.36 55.08
N ALA A 10 3.60 -30.02 54.65
CA ALA A 10 3.39 -31.44 54.33
C ALA A 10 1.98 -31.70 53.72
N ARG A 11 1.82 -32.92 53.14
CA ARG A 11 0.59 -33.77 53.02
C ARG A 11 -0.40 -33.45 51.88
N ASN A 12 -0.89 -34.41 51.07
CA ASN A 12 -1.30 -35.79 51.43
C ASN A 12 -1.37 -36.75 50.20
N SER A 13 -0.71 -37.90 50.31
CA SER A 13 -1.08 -39.30 49.94
C SER A 13 -1.88 -39.60 48.66
N ALA A 14 -1.33 -40.26 47.63
CA ALA A 14 -0.97 -41.70 47.48
C ALA A 14 -2.21 -42.58 47.10
N VAL A 15 -2.20 -43.54 46.16
CA VAL A 15 -1.45 -44.82 46.15
C VAL A 15 -1.74 -45.62 44.84
N TYR A 16 -0.65 -46.21 44.30
CA TYR A 16 -0.45 -47.48 43.56
C TYR A 16 -1.04 -47.89 42.18
N SER A 17 -0.08 -48.39 41.41
CA SER A 17 -0.06 -49.10 40.11
C SER A 17 -0.22 -50.66 40.29
N PRO A 18 0.28 -51.54 39.37
CA PRO A 18 -0.29 -52.02 38.09
C PRO A 18 -0.34 -53.57 37.98
N SER A 19 -0.94 -54.18 36.94
CA SER A 19 -0.48 -55.45 36.34
C SER A 19 -1.27 -55.89 35.10
N ALA A 20 -0.61 -56.67 34.25
CA ALA A 20 -1.00 -57.05 32.90
C ALA A 20 -1.74 -58.41 32.76
N ASN A 21 -2.50 -58.52 31.65
CA ASN A 21 -2.73 -59.67 30.74
C ASN A 21 -3.45 -60.94 31.25
N VAL A 22 -4.48 -61.42 30.50
CA VAL A 22 -4.75 -62.82 30.04
C VAL A 22 -6.15 -62.90 29.36
N GLY A 23 -6.19 -63.43 28.11
CA GLY A 23 -7.10 -64.49 27.62
C GLY A 23 -8.62 -64.27 27.43
N THR A 24 -9.09 -64.49 26.19
CA THR A 24 -10.49 -64.56 25.69
C THR A 24 -11.27 -65.81 26.16
N PRO A 25 -12.64 -65.82 26.08
CA PRO A 25 -13.32 -66.50 24.94
C PRO A 25 -14.73 -65.96 24.50
N PHE A 26 -15.04 -66.19 23.21
CA PHE A 26 -16.34 -66.48 22.54
C PHE A 26 -17.63 -65.64 22.74
N GLY A 27 -18.22 -65.20 21.60
CA GLY A 27 -19.70 -65.13 21.43
C GLY A 27 -20.26 -63.94 20.61
N GLN A 28 -20.67 -64.21 19.36
CA GLN A 28 -21.57 -63.50 18.41
C GLN A 28 -22.58 -62.47 18.99
N ALA A 29 -23.12 -61.48 18.27
CA ALA A 29 -23.09 -61.02 16.89
C ALA A 29 -23.68 -59.59 16.85
N GLY A 30 -23.28 -58.78 15.87
CA GLY A 30 -23.87 -57.45 15.66
C GLY A 30 -23.21 -56.77 14.47
N SER A 31 -23.78 -57.00 13.30
CA SER A 31 -23.40 -56.52 11.97
C SER A 31 -22.87 -55.07 11.95
N ALA A 32 -21.56 -54.90 11.80
CA ALA A 32 -20.95 -53.66 11.37
C ALA A 32 -20.77 -53.71 9.83
N PRO A 33 -21.07 -52.63 9.10
CA PRO A 33 -20.87 -52.59 7.66
C PRO A 33 -19.39 -52.71 7.35
N VAL A 34 -19.10 -53.50 6.30
CA VAL A 34 -17.76 -53.77 5.78
C VAL A 34 -17.02 -52.45 5.57
N ALA A 35 -15.90 -52.29 6.27
CA ALA A 35 -14.97 -51.21 6.03
C ALA A 35 -14.45 -51.30 4.59
N SER A 36 -14.85 -50.34 3.75
CA SER A 36 -14.12 -50.06 2.52
C SER A 36 -12.79 -49.45 2.93
N VAL A 37 -11.71 -50.21 2.73
CA VAL A 37 -10.32 -49.75 2.89
C VAL A 37 -10.13 -48.50 2.02
N ALA A 38 -10.04 -47.33 2.65
CA ALA A 38 -9.58 -46.12 1.96
C ALA A 38 -8.11 -46.33 1.55
N PRO A 39 -7.70 -45.97 0.31
CA PRO A 39 -6.30 -46.03 -0.06
C PRO A 39 -5.50 -45.11 0.87
N SER A 40 -4.46 -45.64 1.52
CA SER A 40 -3.59 -44.88 2.40
C SER A 40 -2.99 -43.69 1.66
N ALA A 41 -3.16 -42.48 2.19
CA ALA A 41 -2.52 -41.28 1.66
C ALA A 41 -0.98 -41.48 1.58
N PRO A 42 -0.30 -40.98 0.53
CA PRO A 42 1.14 -41.15 0.39
C PRO A 42 1.93 -40.56 1.57
N ALA A 43 3.08 -41.15 1.90
CA ALA A 43 3.95 -40.64 2.96
C ALA A 43 4.50 -39.24 2.61
N ARG A 44 4.47 -38.33 3.59
CA ARG A 44 5.01 -36.97 3.47
C ARG A 44 6.53 -36.98 3.35
N SER A 45 7.07 -36.07 2.56
CA SER A 45 8.49 -35.90 2.28
C SER A 45 8.99 -34.57 2.84
N ALA A 46 9.72 -34.62 3.96
CA ALA A 46 10.27 -33.44 4.61
C ALA A 46 11.18 -32.61 3.70
N SER A 47 11.93 -33.26 2.79
CA SER A 47 12.80 -32.56 1.84
C SER A 47 11.99 -31.78 0.80
N LYS A 48 10.88 -32.34 0.30
CA LYS A 48 10.01 -31.66 -0.67
C LYS A 48 9.17 -30.55 -0.05
N GLU A 49 8.75 -30.73 1.20
CA GLU A 49 8.10 -29.65 1.95
C GLU A 49 9.08 -28.50 2.25
N ALA A 50 10.36 -28.79 2.53
CA ALA A 50 11.37 -27.75 2.70
C ALA A 50 11.65 -26.98 1.38
N GLU A 51 11.73 -27.68 0.24
CA GLU A 51 11.85 -27.08 -1.08
C GLU A 51 10.64 -26.17 -1.39
N ALA A 52 9.42 -26.62 -1.11
CA ALA A 52 8.20 -25.82 -1.27
C ALA A 52 8.21 -24.55 -0.39
N VAL A 53 8.68 -24.64 0.85
CA VAL A 53 8.84 -23.47 1.72
C VAL A 53 9.87 -22.50 1.15
N SER A 54 10.98 -22.99 0.60
CA SER A 54 12.02 -22.12 0.01
C SER A 54 11.57 -21.35 -1.24
N ILE A 55 10.53 -21.84 -1.94
CA ILE A 55 9.94 -21.17 -3.10
C ILE A 55 8.65 -20.39 -2.76
N GLY A 56 8.34 -20.21 -1.47
CA GLY A 56 7.31 -19.27 -0.99
C GLY A 56 6.01 -19.87 -0.48
N TYR A 57 5.88 -21.20 -0.38
CA TYR A 57 4.70 -21.80 0.26
C TYR A 57 4.78 -21.75 1.79
N SER A 58 3.68 -21.42 2.47
CA SER A 58 3.64 -21.48 3.94
C SER A 58 3.52 -22.92 4.44
N LYS A 59 4.02 -23.18 5.65
CA LYS A 59 3.92 -24.51 6.27
C LYS A 59 2.48 -24.90 6.55
N GLU A 60 1.65 -23.91 6.89
CA GLU A 60 0.22 -24.05 7.13
C GLU A 60 -0.52 -24.45 5.86
N TYR A 61 -0.16 -23.87 4.71
CA TYR A 61 -0.71 -24.23 3.41
C TYR A 61 -0.30 -25.64 2.96
N ILE A 62 0.96 -26.02 3.19
CA ILE A 62 1.44 -27.38 2.88
C ILE A 62 0.70 -28.41 3.75
N ALA A 63 0.49 -28.10 5.04
CA ALA A 63 -0.21 -28.99 5.96
C ALA A 63 -1.71 -29.12 5.65
N SER A 64 -2.39 -28.03 5.24
CA SER A 64 -3.81 -28.07 4.89
C SER A 64 -4.11 -28.94 3.66
N ARG A 65 -3.12 -29.13 2.79
CA ARG A 65 -3.15 -29.98 1.59
C ARG A 65 -2.68 -31.42 1.85
N GLY A 66 -2.47 -31.80 3.12
CA GLY A 66 -2.03 -33.14 3.54
C GLY A 66 -0.52 -33.41 3.43
N GLY A 67 0.29 -32.38 3.14
CA GLY A 67 1.73 -32.48 2.92
C GLY A 67 2.11 -32.80 1.47
N ILE A 68 3.42 -32.90 1.20
CA ILE A 68 3.96 -33.18 -0.14
C ILE A 68 4.64 -34.55 -0.14
N ASN A 69 4.35 -35.41 -1.12
CA ASN A 69 4.98 -36.72 -1.24
C ASN A 69 6.41 -36.65 -1.82
N ALA A 70 7.09 -37.79 -1.86
CA ALA A 70 8.46 -37.88 -2.38
C ALA A 70 8.58 -37.46 -3.86
N GLN A 71 7.49 -37.54 -4.61
CA GLN A 71 7.39 -37.17 -6.02
C GLN A 71 7.11 -35.67 -6.24
N GLY A 72 6.89 -34.90 -5.17
CA GLY A 72 6.66 -33.45 -5.23
C GLY A 72 5.21 -33.03 -5.40
N TYR A 73 4.24 -33.95 -5.33
CA TYR A 73 2.81 -33.64 -5.37
C TYR A 73 2.23 -33.46 -3.97
N PHE A 74 1.26 -32.57 -3.83
CA PHE A 74 0.44 -32.51 -2.61
C PHE A 74 -0.37 -33.80 -2.46
N ASN A 75 -0.52 -34.25 -1.21
CA ASN A 75 -1.17 -35.51 -0.89
C ASN A 75 -2.68 -35.52 -1.10
N ASP A 76 -3.28 -34.35 -1.32
CA ASP A 76 -4.68 -34.21 -1.71
C ASP A 76 -4.91 -34.27 -3.23
N VAL A 77 -3.84 -34.35 -4.04
CA VAL A 77 -3.93 -34.62 -5.47
C VAL A 77 -4.27 -36.09 -5.69
N PRO A 78 -5.35 -36.44 -6.41
CA PRO A 78 -5.71 -37.84 -6.64
C PRO A 78 -4.63 -38.57 -7.44
N ALA A 79 -4.45 -39.87 -7.18
CA ALA A 79 -3.41 -40.68 -7.83
C ALA A 79 -3.54 -40.74 -9.36
N SER A 80 -4.73 -40.48 -9.91
CA SER A 80 -4.96 -40.35 -11.35
C SER A 80 -4.29 -39.12 -11.96
N GLN A 81 -3.97 -38.10 -11.15
CA GLN A 81 -3.33 -36.85 -11.55
C GLN A 81 -1.84 -36.79 -11.16
N GLN A 82 -1.28 -37.87 -10.62
CA GLN A 82 0.13 -37.96 -10.26
C GLN A 82 0.88 -38.89 -11.22
N LEU A 83 2.09 -38.50 -11.64
CA LEU A 83 2.99 -39.41 -12.35
C LEU A 83 3.85 -40.19 -11.35
N THR A 84 3.99 -41.50 -11.57
CA THR A 84 4.99 -42.32 -10.88
C THR A 84 6.41 -41.97 -11.35
N ALA A 85 7.44 -42.39 -10.61
CA ALA A 85 8.83 -42.15 -11.01
C ALA A 85 9.17 -42.74 -12.39
N ALA A 86 8.59 -43.90 -12.73
CA ALA A 86 8.76 -44.51 -14.04
C ALA A 86 8.05 -43.71 -15.16
N GLU A 87 6.82 -43.24 -14.91
CA GLU A 87 6.07 -42.40 -15.85
C GLU A 87 6.75 -41.03 -16.04
N GLN A 88 7.32 -40.44 -14.98
CA GLN A 88 8.12 -39.21 -15.07
C GLN A 88 9.36 -39.38 -15.95
N GLN A 89 10.01 -40.55 -15.93
CA GLN A 89 11.13 -40.84 -16.83
C GLN A 89 10.67 -41.02 -18.27
N GLN A 90 9.49 -41.61 -18.49
CA GLN A 90 8.93 -41.80 -19.84
C GLN A 90 8.55 -40.49 -20.52
N VAL A 91 8.19 -39.46 -19.76
CA VAL A 91 7.83 -38.14 -20.28
C VAL A 91 9.01 -37.17 -20.27
N ARG A 92 10.22 -37.59 -19.86
CA ARG A 92 11.40 -36.72 -19.93
C ARG A 92 12.08 -36.87 -21.29
N LEU A 93 12.20 -35.74 -21.98
CA LEU A 93 12.93 -35.65 -23.23
C LEU A 93 14.45 -35.63 -22.97
N PRO A 94 15.29 -36.00 -23.96
CA PRO A 94 16.75 -36.01 -23.82
C PRO A 94 17.37 -34.64 -23.46
N ASP A 95 16.67 -33.54 -23.73
CA ASP A 95 17.05 -32.17 -23.39
C ASP A 95 16.67 -31.75 -21.96
N GLY A 96 16.08 -32.67 -21.17
CA GLY A 96 15.65 -32.44 -19.80
C GLY A 96 14.26 -31.80 -19.66
N THR A 97 13.60 -31.47 -20.77
CA THR A 97 12.22 -30.95 -20.79
C THR A 97 11.19 -32.08 -20.70
N THR A 98 9.91 -31.73 -20.52
CA THR A 98 8.82 -32.71 -20.39
C THR A 98 8.06 -32.82 -21.72
N ASP A 99 7.91 -34.03 -22.24
CA ASP A 99 6.97 -34.39 -23.30
C ASP A 99 5.54 -34.25 -22.77
N THR A 100 4.96 -33.09 -23.01
CA THR A 100 3.61 -32.74 -22.57
C THR A 100 2.53 -33.61 -23.20
N VAL A 101 2.79 -34.19 -24.38
CA VAL A 101 1.85 -35.07 -25.09
C VAL A 101 1.85 -36.46 -24.45
N ALA A 102 3.04 -37.00 -24.18
CA ALA A 102 3.18 -38.28 -23.49
C ALA A 102 2.63 -38.18 -22.05
N MET A 103 2.91 -37.07 -21.36
CA MET A 103 2.36 -36.81 -20.03
C MET A 103 0.84 -36.71 -20.04
N ALA A 104 0.26 -35.95 -20.97
CA ALA A 104 -1.18 -35.84 -21.10
C ALA A 104 -1.83 -37.21 -21.36
N ARG A 105 -1.22 -38.07 -22.17
CA ARG A 105 -1.73 -39.42 -22.45
C ARG A 105 -1.75 -40.30 -21.21
N ILE A 106 -0.65 -40.33 -20.45
CA ILE A 106 -0.54 -41.14 -19.23
C ILE A 106 -1.59 -40.70 -18.21
N LEU A 107 -1.77 -39.39 -18.00
CA LEU A 107 -2.75 -38.87 -17.04
C LEU A 107 -4.19 -39.16 -17.48
N GLN A 108 -4.50 -39.03 -18.78
CA GLN A 108 -5.80 -39.39 -19.33
C GLN A 108 -6.13 -40.86 -19.12
N GLU A 109 -5.19 -41.77 -19.40
CA GLU A 109 -5.40 -43.21 -19.21
C GLU A 109 -5.68 -43.55 -17.73
N LYS A 110 -5.03 -42.87 -16.80
CA LYS A 110 -5.22 -43.07 -15.37
C LYS A 110 -6.58 -42.53 -14.89
N GLU A 111 -7.00 -41.37 -15.39
CA GLU A 111 -8.31 -40.80 -15.07
C GLU A 111 -9.44 -41.64 -15.68
N ILE A 112 -9.29 -42.12 -16.93
CA ILE A 112 -10.26 -43.03 -17.55
C ILE A 112 -10.38 -44.31 -16.74
N LYS A 113 -9.25 -44.93 -16.34
CA LYS A 113 -9.26 -46.13 -15.49
C LYS A 113 -9.94 -45.88 -14.14
N ASN A 114 -9.74 -44.70 -13.56
CA ASN A 114 -10.36 -44.33 -12.29
C ASN A 114 -11.89 -44.16 -12.43
N LEU A 115 -12.36 -43.50 -13.50
CA LEU A 115 -13.79 -43.36 -13.75
C LEU A 115 -14.47 -44.69 -14.09
N VAL A 116 -13.77 -45.56 -14.83
CA VAL A 116 -14.26 -46.92 -15.14
C VAL A 116 -14.35 -47.76 -13.87
N SER A 117 -13.39 -47.68 -12.96
CA SER A 117 -13.47 -48.39 -11.67
C SER A 117 -14.57 -47.86 -10.75
N GLN A 118 -15.04 -46.63 -10.98
CA GLN A 118 -16.22 -46.03 -10.32
C GLN A 118 -17.56 -46.40 -11.01
N GLY A 119 -17.54 -47.27 -12.02
CA GLY A 119 -18.74 -47.77 -12.71
C GLY A 119 -19.16 -47.00 -13.95
N MET A 120 -18.36 -46.05 -14.44
CA MET A 120 -18.59 -45.38 -15.72
C MET A 120 -18.24 -46.33 -16.88
N SER A 121 -18.99 -46.28 -17.98
CA SER A 121 -18.63 -47.05 -19.18
C SER A 121 -17.30 -46.53 -19.75
N LEU A 122 -16.49 -47.41 -20.36
CA LEU A 122 -15.20 -47.02 -20.94
C LEU A 122 -15.37 -45.91 -21.99
N ASN A 123 -16.45 -45.95 -22.77
CA ASN A 123 -16.73 -44.93 -23.80
C ASN A 123 -17.10 -43.59 -23.16
N ASP A 124 -17.93 -43.57 -22.13
CA ASP A 124 -18.30 -42.32 -21.45
C ASP A 124 -17.12 -41.73 -20.69
N ALA A 125 -16.31 -42.58 -20.03
CA ALA A 125 -15.08 -42.17 -19.36
C ALA A 125 -14.07 -41.60 -20.36
N THR A 126 -13.88 -42.27 -21.51
CA THR A 126 -12.97 -41.80 -22.56
C THR A 126 -13.48 -40.50 -23.16
N ASN A 127 -14.76 -40.38 -23.50
CA ASN A 127 -15.32 -39.13 -24.02
C ASN A 127 -15.20 -37.98 -23.01
N LYS A 128 -15.55 -38.24 -21.75
CA LYS A 128 -15.47 -37.26 -20.67
C LYS A 128 -14.03 -36.79 -20.46
N VAL A 129 -13.08 -37.72 -20.31
CA VAL A 129 -11.68 -37.39 -20.07
C VAL A 129 -11.04 -36.79 -21.32
N SER A 130 -11.19 -37.39 -22.50
CA SER A 130 -10.64 -36.83 -23.74
C SER A 130 -11.17 -35.41 -24.03
N SER A 131 -12.43 -35.10 -23.66
CA SER A 131 -12.97 -33.74 -23.77
C SER A 131 -12.31 -32.73 -22.82
N GLN A 132 -11.80 -33.18 -21.67
CA GLN A 132 -11.07 -32.34 -20.70
C GLN A 132 -9.66 -31.98 -21.18
N TYR A 133 -9.08 -32.76 -22.10
CA TYR A 133 -7.69 -32.59 -22.58
C TYR A 133 -7.59 -31.95 -23.98
N GLY A 134 -8.71 -31.54 -24.58
CA GLY A 134 -8.74 -30.78 -25.84
C GLY A 134 -8.00 -31.49 -26.99
N GLN A 135 -7.02 -30.81 -27.61
CA GLN A 135 -6.24 -31.36 -28.73
C GLN A 135 -5.38 -32.58 -28.36
N TYR A 136 -5.20 -32.87 -27.06
CA TYR A 136 -4.47 -34.04 -26.56
C TYR A 136 -5.39 -35.19 -26.17
N GLY A 137 -6.71 -35.07 -26.41
CA GLY A 137 -7.72 -36.10 -26.15
C GLY A 137 -7.49 -37.40 -26.92
N VAL A 138 -7.72 -38.56 -26.28
CA VAL A 138 -7.64 -39.88 -26.95
C VAL A 138 -8.89 -40.11 -27.81
N ALA A 139 -8.71 -40.46 -29.09
CA ALA A 139 -9.81 -40.75 -30.00
C ALA A 139 -10.47 -42.10 -29.67
N THR A 140 -11.80 -42.13 -29.54
CA THR A 140 -12.58 -43.35 -29.29
C THR A 140 -12.64 -44.22 -30.55
N SER A 141 -12.02 -45.40 -30.51
CA SER A 141 -12.20 -46.43 -31.53
C SER A 141 -13.55 -47.14 -31.33
N GLY A 142 -14.61 -46.64 -31.93
CA GLY A 142 -15.88 -47.36 -31.96
C GLY A 142 -17.05 -46.53 -32.45
N GLY A 143 -17.36 -46.62 -33.75
CA GLY A 143 -18.69 -46.31 -34.25
C GLY A 143 -18.78 -45.35 -35.45
N SER A 144 -18.69 -45.94 -36.64
CA SER A 144 -19.39 -45.56 -37.88
C SER A 144 -18.93 -44.31 -38.68
N THR A 145 -18.02 -44.61 -39.61
CA THR A 145 -17.93 -44.14 -41.00
C THR A 145 -18.93 -43.04 -41.41
N SER A 146 -18.42 -41.82 -41.54
CA SER A 146 -18.79 -40.94 -42.64
C SER A 146 -17.48 -40.46 -43.26
N THR A 147 -17.21 -40.98 -44.44
CA THR A 147 -16.17 -40.53 -45.35
C THR A 147 -16.27 -39.01 -45.55
N SER A 148 -15.34 -38.27 -44.97
CA SER A 148 -14.98 -36.95 -45.46
C SER A 148 -13.48 -36.95 -45.69
N THR A 149 -13.14 -36.87 -46.96
CA THR A 149 -11.80 -36.80 -47.53
C THR A 149 -10.95 -35.73 -46.86
N LEU A 150 -9.64 -35.99 -46.78
CA LEU A 150 -8.61 -35.01 -46.43
C LEU A 150 -8.92 -33.64 -47.04
N SER A 151 -9.07 -32.63 -46.19
CA SER A 151 -8.76 -31.25 -46.55
C SER A 151 -7.88 -30.66 -45.47
N THR A 152 -6.59 -30.58 -45.79
CA THR A 152 -5.61 -29.73 -45.12
C THR A 152 -5.97 -28.27 -45.39
N THR A 153 -6.70 -27.62 -44.48
CA THR A 153 -6.76 -26.15 -44.37
C THR A 153 -7.19 -25.76 -42.96
N PRO A 154 -6.50 -24.84 -42.27
CA PRO A 154 -6.94 -24.30 -40.99
C PRO A 154 -8.03 -23.25 -41.27
N THR A 155 -9.28 -23.52 -40.85
CA THR A 155 -10.34 -22.51 -40.89
C THR A 155 -11.17 -22.53 -39.63
N SER A 156 -11.03 -21.45 -38.88
CA SER A 156 -11.89 -20.96 -37.82
C SER A 156 -13.38 -21.10 -38.17
N GLY A 157 -14.15 -21.77 -37.32
CA GLY A 157 -15.60 -21.82 -37.42
C GLY A 157 -16.22 -21.88 -36.04
N MET A 158 -16.43 -20.72 -35.41
CA MET A 158 -17.29 -20.63 -34.24
C MET A 158 -18.73 -20.93 -34.66
N THR A 159 -19.44 -21.76 -33.91
CA THR A 159 -20.89 -21.92 -34.09
C THR A 159 -21.60 -20.61 -33.74
N ALA A 160 -22.78 -20.33 -34.32
CA ALA A 160 -23.56 -19.13 -34.01
C ALA A 160 -23.76 -18.94 -32.49
N ALA A 161 -24.02 -20.03 -31.76
CA ALA A 161 -24.11 -20.03 -30.29
C ALA A 161 -22.81 -19.61 -29.58
N LYS A 162 -21.63 -19.96 -30.13
CA LYS A 162 -20.33 -19.51 -29.58
C LYS A 162 -20.09 -18.02 -29.88
N ILE A 163 -20.51 -17.53 -31.05
CA ILE A 163 -20.43 -16.11 -31.41
C ILE A 163 -21.31 -15.27 -30.50
N ASP A 164 -22.56 -15.68 -30.28
CA ASP A 164 -23.51 -15.01 -29.38
C ASP A 164 -23.01 -15.02 -27.94
N ALA A 165 -22.43 -16.13 -27.47
CA ALA A 165 -21.83 -16.21 -26.13
C ALA A 165 -20.63 -15.27 -25.97
N ILE A 166 -19.75 -15.16 -26.98
CA ILE A 166 -18.61 -14.24 -26.97
C ILE A 166 -19.07 -12.78 -26.97
N ALA A 167 -20.11 -12.44 -27.74
CA ALA A 167 -20.71 -11.12 -27.75
C ALA A 167 -21.31 -10.76 -26.38
N ALA A 168 -22.03 -11.69 -25.74
CA ALA A 168 -22.58 -11.51 -24.41
C ALA A 168 -21.48 -11.32 -23.34
N ILE A 169 -20.41 -12.12 -23.39
CA ILE A 169 -19.25 -11.98 -22.49
C ILE A 169 -18.56 -10.63 -22.70
N SER A 170 -18.35 -10.21 -23.95
CA SER A 170 -17.72 -8.93 -24.26
C SER A 170 -18.55 -7.74 -23.75
N ALA A 171 -19.88 -7.79 -23.92
CA ALA A 171 -20.79 -6.79 -23.37
C ALA A 171 -20.75 -6.77 -21.83
N LEU A 172 -20.73 -7.94 -21.20
CA LEU A 172 -20.62 -8.07 -19.74
C LEU A 172 -19.30 -7.48 -19.21
N LEU A 173 -18.17 -7.86 -19.80
CA LEU A 173 -16.85 -7.32 -19.43
C LEU A 173 -16.79 -5.80 -19.61
N SER A 174 -17.40 -5.29 -20.67
CA SER A 174 -17.50 -3.84 -20.91
C SER A 174 -18.34 -3.15 -19.84
N SER A 175 -19.45 -3.76 -19.40
CA SER A 175 -20.29 -3.21 -18.32
C SER A 175 -19.55 -3.09 -16.98
N TYR A 176 -18.54 -3.95 -16.74
CA TYR A 176 -17.67 -3.89 -15.57
C TYR A 176 -16.39 -3.03 -15.77
N GLY A 177 -16.24 -2.37 -16.92
CA GLY A 177 -15.06 -1.55 -17.23
C GLY A 177 -13.78 -2.36 -17.50
N ILE A 178 -13.91 -3.63 -17.90
CA ILE A 178 -12.82 -4.55 -18.24
C ILE A 178 -12.95 -5.07 -19.69
N GLY A 179 -13.60 -4.30 -20.56
CA GLY A 179 -13.80 -4.64 -21.97
C GLY A 179 -12.51 -4.92 -22.73
N ASP A 180 -11.38 -4.34 -22.31
CA ASP A 180 -10.04 -4.58 -22.88
C ASP A 180 -9.61 -6.06 -22.79
N LEU A 181 -10.20 -6.83 -21.87
CA LEU A 181 -9.93 -8.27 -21.71
C LEU A 181 -10.77 -9.16 -22.62
N SER A 182 -11.78 -8.61 -23.32
CA SER A 182 -12.69 -9.39 -24.16
C SER A 182 -11.98 -10.18 -25.25
N GLY A 183 -11.07 -9.56 -25.99
CA GLY A 183 -10.27 -10.21 -27.04
C GLY A 183 -9.39 -11.34 -26.48
N PRO A 184 -8.52 -11.08 -25.50
CA PRO A 184 -7.67 -12.10 -24.87
C PRO A 184 -8.45 -13.26 -24.25
N ILE A 185 -9.58 -13.00 -23.57
CA ILE A 185 -10.44 -14.06 -23.02
C ILE A 185 -11.07 -14.89 -24.13
N THR A 186 -11.52 -14.24 -25.20
CA THR A 186 -12.09 -14.92 -26.37
C THR A 186 -11.06 -15.83 -27.04
N GLU A 187 -9.81 -15.37 -27.18
CA GLU A 187 -8.71 -16.17 -27.71
C GLU A 187 -8.36 -17.35 -26.81
N ALA A 188 -8.33 -17.14 -25.49
CA ALA A 188 -8.11 -18.21 -24.51
C ALA A 188 -9.21 -19.30 -24.57
N VAL A 189 -10.47 -18.90 -24.72
CA VAL A 189 -11.59 -19.83 -24.91
C VAL A 189 -11.49 -20.57 -26.24
N GLN A 190 -11.09 -19.90 -27.32
CA GLN A 190 -10.83 -20.54 -28.62
C GLN A 190 -9.69 -21.57 -28.54
N LYS A 191 -8.65 -21.29 -27.77
CA LYS A 191 -7.53 -22.19 -27.46
C LYS A 191 -7.94 -23.36 -26.55
N GLY A 192 -9.18 -23.37 -26.05
CA GLY A 192 -9.72 -24.44 -25.21
C GLY A 192 -9.31 -24.34 -23.74
N TYR A 193 -8.89 -23.16 -23.26
CA TYR A 193 -8.55 -23.01 -21.85
C TYR A 193 -9.80 -23.21 -20.98
N THR A 194 -9.66 -24.02 -19.93
CA THR A 194 -10.71 -24.20 -18.92
C THR A 194 -10.75 -23.00 -17.98
N SER A 195 -11.82 -22.88 -17.19
CA SER A 195 -11.92 -21.83 -16.17
C SER A 195 -10.73 -21.86 -15.20
N ASP A 196 -10.29 -23.06 -14.78
CA ASP A 196 -9.17 -23.23 -13.86
C ASP A 196 -7.84 -22.83 -14.51
N THR A 197 -7.63 -23.19 -15.79
CA THR A 197 -6.46 -22.77 -16.56
C THR A 197 -6.43 -21.25 -16.72
N ILE A 198 -7.57 -20.63 -17.02
CA ILE A 198 -7.70 -19.18 -17.11
C ILE A 198 -7.34 -18.52 -15.77
N GLN A 199 -7.88 -19.02 -14.66
CA GLN A 199 -7.59 -18.50 -13.32
C GLN A 199 -6.11 -18.64 -12.95
N LEU A 200 -5.49 -19.79 -13.27
CA LEU A 200 -4.07 -20.02 -13.00
C LEU A 200 -3.17 -19.09 -13.83
N ILE A 201 -3.48 -18.92 -15.12
CA ILE A 201 -2.74 -18.04 -16.03
C ILE A 201 -2.86 -16.57 -15.60
N MET A 202 -4.05 -16.14 -15.16
CA MET A 202 -4.27 -14.77 -14.67
C MET A 202 -3.51 -14.47 -13.37
N GLN A 203 -3.26 -15.49 -12.55
CA GLN A 203 -2.55 -15.35 -11.27
C GLN A 203 -1.02 -15.41 -11.41
N ASP A 204 -0.49 -15.86 -12.54
CA ASP A 204 0.96 -15.91 -12.77
C ASP A 204 1.46 -14.55 -13.34
N PRO A 205 2.15 -13.72 -12.55
CA PRO A 205 2.68 -12.44 -13.01
C PRO A 205 3.86 -12.57 -13.99
N ASN A 206 4.42 -13.77 -14.14
CA ASN A 206 5.55 -14.06 -15.02
C ASN A 206 5.12 -14.79 -16.30
N SER A 207 3.85 -15.16 -16.43
CA SER A 207 3.33 -15.82 -17.61
C SER A 207 3.44 -14.91 -18.83
N LYS A 208 3.92 -15.49 -19.94
CA LYS A 208 4.01 -14.83 -21.25
C LYS A 208 2.75 -15.04 -22.10
N ASP A 209 1.75 -15.73 -21.57
CA ASP A 209 0.49 -15.94 -22.28
C ASP A 209 -0.21 -14.59 -22.55
N PRO A 210 -0.75 -14.35 -23.75
CA PRO A 210 -1.44 -13.10 -24.08
C PRO A 210 -2.56 -12.72 -23.09
N LEU A 211 -3.28 -13.70 -22.55
CA LEU A 211 -4.31 -13.45 -21.53
C LEU A 211 -3.69 -12.97 -20.22
N ALA A 212 -2.60 -13.60 -19.77
CA ALA A 212 -1.87 -13.15 -18.59
C ALA A 212 -1.35 -11.73 -18.78
N VAL A 213 -0.71 -11.42 -19.91
CA VAL A 213 -0.19 -10.08 -20.22
C VAL A 213 -1.31 -9.04 -20.21
N ALA A 214 -2.45 -9.33 -20.85
CA ALA A 214 -3.60 -8.44 -20.85
C ALA A 214 -4.18 -8.24 -19.44
N PHE A 215 -4.27 -9.33 -18.65
CA PHE A 215 -4.75 -9.28 -17.27
C PHE A 215 -3.83 -8.43 -16.38
N GLN A 216 -2.52 -8.69 -16.42
CA GLN A 216 -1.52 -7.90 -15.69
C GLN A 216 -1.50 -6.44 -16.14
N THR A 217 -1.88 -6.14 -17.38
CA THR A 217 -2.03 -4.76 -17.86
C THR A 217 -3.29 -4.10 -17.27
N ARG A 218 -4.44 -4.80 -17.25
CA ARG A 218 -5.69 -4.25 -16.71
C ARG A 218 -5.64 -4.03 -15.19
N PHE A 219 -4.93 -4.91 -14.49
CA PHE A 219 -4.78 -4.93 -13.04
C PHE A 219 -3.33 -4.66 -12.62
N SER A 220 -2.71 -3.65 -13.22
CA SER A 220 -1.28 -3.35 -13.08
C SER A 220 -0.81 -3.16 -11.64
N ALA A 221 -1.68 -2.68 -10.75
CA ALA A 221 -1.33 -2.55 -9.33
C ALA A 221 -1.02 -3.90 -8.67
N ASN A 222 -1.63 -5.01 -9.11
CA ASN A 222 -1.39 -6.33 -8.54
C ASN A 222 0.05 -6.79 -8.76
N LYS A 223 0.66 -6.47 -9.90
CA LYS A 223 2.08 -6.74 -10.14
C LYS A 223 2.97 -5.96 -9.18
N ALA A 224 2.65 -4.67 -8.94
CA ALA A 224 3.39 -3.86 -7.97
C ALA A 224 3.23 -4.39 -6.53
N ARG A 225 2.02 -4.81 -6.15
CA ARG A 225 1.74 -5.44 -4.86
C ARG A 225 2.52 -6.73 -4.68
N PHE A 226 2.48 -7.62 -5.67
CA PHE A 226 3.24 -8.88 -5.67
C PHE A 226 4.74 -8.64 -5.50
N ASN A 227 5.31 -7.72 -6.28
CA ASN A 227 6.73 -7.38 -6.19
C ASN A 227 7.12 -6.78 -4.83
N ALA A 228 6.18 -6.11 -4.16
CA ALA A 228 6.35 -5.56 -2.82
C ALA A 228 6.05 -6.59 -1.70
N GLY A 229 5.80 -7.86 -2.03
CA GLY A 229 5.43 -8.90 -1.07
C GLY A 229 4.04 -8.71 -0.44
N LYS A 230 3.19 -7.88 -1.05
CA LYS A 230 1.83 -7.61 -0.60
C LYS A 230 0.84 -8.61 -1.22
N PRO A 231 -0.27 -8.93 -0.53
CA PRO A 231 -1.33 -9.73 -1.12
C PRO A 231 -1.88 -9.11 -2.40
N VAL A 232 -2.00 -9.92 -3.45
CA VAL A 232 -2.64 -9.56 -4.72
C VAL A 232 -4.14 -9.49 -4.50
N LEU A 233 -4.80 -8.49 -5.09
CA LEU A 233 -6.25 -8.36 -5.02
C LEU A 233 -6.92 -9.23 -6.08
N SER A 234 -8.07 -9.82 -5.75
CA SER A 234 -8.97 -10.40 -6.75
C SER A 234 -9.47 -9.31 -7.71
N ALA A 235 -9.92 -9.71 -8.90
CA ALA A 235 -10.49 -8.77 -9.87
C ALA A 235 -11.71 -8.01 -9.29
N ALA A 236 -12.53 -8.69 -8.47
CA ALA A 236 -13.69 -8.07 -7.83
C ALA A 236 -13.29 -6.98 -6.83
N GLU A 237 -12.30 -7.25 -5.97
CA GLU A 237 -11.76 -6.29 -4.99
C GLU A 237 -11.11 -5.10 -5.68
N TYR A 238 -10.33 -5.34 -6.74
CA TYR A 238 -9.68 -4.29 -7.52
C TYR A 238 -10.71 -3.33 -8.13
N LEU A 239 -11.73 -3.87 -8.82
CA LEU A 239 -12.78 -3.06 -9.43
C LEU A 239 -13.64 -2.34 -8.38
N ALA A 240 -13.85 -2.94 -7.21
CA ALA A 240 -14.52 -2.28 -6.09
C ALA A 240 -13.70 -1.08 -5.58
N ALA A 241 -12.38 -1.24 -5.44
CA ALA A 241 -11.48 -0.16 -5.08
C ALA A 241 -11.52 0.98 -6.13
N GLU A 242 -11.36 0.66 -7.43
CA GLU A 242 -11.47 1.65 -8.52
C GLU A 242 -12.79 2.44 -8.47
N ARG A 243 -13.92 1.74 -8.28
CA ARG A 243 -15.24 2.37 -8.14
C ARG A 243 -15.30 3.32 -6.95
N SER A 244 -14.77 2.91 -5.79
CA SER A 244 -14.76 3.74 -4.58
C SER A 244 -13.95 5.03 -4.76
N TYR A 245 -12.75 4.95 -5.35
CA TYR A 245 -11.95 6.14 -5.65
C TYR A 245 -12.63 7.04 -6.68
N THR A 246 -13.21 6.45 -7.72
CA THR A 246 -13.91 7.21 -8.77
C THR A 246 -15.09 7.99 -8.19
N GLN A 247 -15.88 7.37 -7.29
CA GLN A 247 -16.97 8.04 -6.59
C GLN A 247 -16.48 9.22 -5.74
N VAL A 248 -15.38 9.03 -5.00
CA VAL A 248 -14.74 10.10 -4.23
C VAL A 248 -14.30 11.24 -5.15
N LEU A 249 -13.54 10.94 -6.21
CA LEU A 249 -13.06 11.97 -7.14
C LEU A 249 -14.22 12.71 -7.83
N GLN A 250 -15.31 12.00 -8.17
CA GLN A 250 -16.53 12.59 -8.70
C GLN A 250 -17.22 13.51 -7.69
N SER A 251 -17.32 13.14 -6.41
CA SER A 251 -17.97 13.98 -5.40
C SER A 251 -17.26 15.31 -5.16
N TYR A 252 -15.95 15.36 -5.42
CA TYR A 252 -15.14 16.59 -5.38
C TYR A 252 -15.06 17.32 -6.74
N GLY A 253 -15.74 16.84 -7.78
CA GLY A 253 -15.74 17.46 -9.10
C GLY A 253 -14.41 17.32 -9.88
N VAL A 254 -13.56 16.37 -9.49
CA VAL A 254 -12.24 16.10 -10.11
C VAL A 254 -12.20 14.74 -10.81
N SER A 255 -13.30 14.38 -11.47
CA SER A 255 -13.46 13.09 -12.16
C SER A 255 -12.42 12.83 -13.25
N SER A 256 -11.83 13.87 -13.83
CA SER A 256 -10.74 13.76 -14.81
C SER A 256 -9.48 13.09 -14.24
N LEU A 257 -9.31 13.09 -12.90
CA LEU A 257 -8.18 12.45 -12.22
C LEU A 257 -8.38 10.95 -11.99
N ALA A 258 -9.58 10.42 -12.25
CA ALA A 258 -9.89 8.99 -12.12
C ALA A 258 -9.34 8.17 -13.30
N THR A 259 -8.09 8.40 -13.69
CA THR A 259 -7.41 7.63 -14.74
C THR A 259 -6.98 6.27 -14.20
N LYS A 260 -6.96 5.25 -15.07
CA LYS A 260 -6.56 3.88 -14.69
C LYS A 260 -5.21 3.86 -13.96
N ASP A 261 -4.24 4.65 -14.42
CA ASP A 261 -2.91 4.73 -13.81
C ASP A 261 -2.94 5.31 -12.39
N LYS A 262 -3.72 6.38 -12.16
CA LYS A 262 -3.86 7.00 -10.84
C LYS A 262 -4.60 6.09 -9.87
N LEU A 263 -5.68 5.45 -10.32
CA LEU A 263 -6.40 4.47 -9.49
C LEU A 263 -5.50 3.27 -9.13
N SER A 264 -4.72 2.79 -10.11
CA SER A 264 -3.77 1.70 -9.89
C SER A 264 -2.65 2.10 -8.93
N SER A 265 -2.18 3.35 -8.96
CA SER A 265 -1.18 3.82 -8.00
C SER A 265 -1.72 3.90 -6.57
N PHE A 266 -2.99 4.26 -6.37
CA PHE A 266 -3.63 4.17 -5.04
C PHE A 266 -3.71 2.73 -4.54
N ILE A 267 -4.13 1.80 -5.41
CA ILE A 267 -4.23 0.37 -5.07
C ILE A 267 -2.85 -0.21 -4.74
N ALA A 268 -1.81 0.12 -5.51
CA ALA A 268 -0.46 -0.40 -5.27
C ALA A 268 0.11 0.03 -3.89
N ASN A 269 -0.28 1.22 -3.44
CA ASN A 269 0.19 1.82 -2.19
C ASN A 269 -0.76 1.64 -1.00
N ASP A 270 -1.81 0.83 -1.12
CA ASP A 270 -2.82 0.60 -0.06
C ASP A 270 -3.53 1.88 0.42
N ILE A 271 -3.67 2.89 -0.44
CA ILE A 271 -4.34 4.14 -0.09
C ILE A 271 -5.85 3.90 -0.05
N SER A 272 -6.50 4.11 1.09
CA SER A 272 -7.95 3.93 1.20
C SER A 272 -8.76 5.02 0.50
N ALA A 273 -10.02 4.76 0.16
CA ALA A 273 -10.90 5.77 -0.44
C ALA A 273 -11.12 6.98 0.50
N ALA A 274 -11.14 6.76 1.82
CA ALA A 274 -11.20 7.82 2.81
C ALA A 274 -9.93 8.68 2.78
N GLU A 275 -8.74 8.07 2.63
CA GLU A 275 -7.50 8.81 2.49
C GLU A 275 -7.45 9.61 1.18
N VAL A 276 -7.96 9.06 0.07
CA VAL A 276 -8.10 9.82 -1.17
C VAL A 276 -9.00 11.04 -0.95
N ALA A 277 -10.13 10.89 -0.25
CA ALA A 277 -11.02 12.01 0.06
C ALA A 277 -10.30 13.09 0.88
N ASP A 278 -9.55 12.69 1.91
CA ASP A 278 -8.73 13.59 2.73
C ASP A 278 -7.66 14.33 1.90
N ARG A 279 -7.00 13.64 0.97
CA ARG A 279 -5.98 14.22 0.08
C ARG A 279 -6.60 15.22 -0.89
N VAL A 280 -7.74 14.88 -1.49
CA VAL A 280 -8.46 15.80 -2.40
C VAL A 280 -8.95 17.03 -1.63
N GLY A 281 -9.51 16.86 -0.44
CA GLY A 281 -9.93 17.97 0.42
C GLY A 281 -8.75 18.89 0.75
N LEU A 282 -7.61 18.32 1.18
CA LEU A 282 -6.38 19.08 1.42
C LEU A 282 -5.94 19.86 0.18
N ALA A 283 -5.95 19.22 -1.00
CA ALA A 283 -5.54 19.83 -2.26
C ALA A 283 -6.46 20.98 -2.70
N ILE A 284 -7.77 20.83 -2.56
CA ILE A 284 -8.74 21.84 -2.99
C ILE A 284 -8.77 23.00 -1.97
N ASP A 285 -8.99 22.68 -0.70
CA ASP A 285 -9.32 23.69 0.30
C ASP A 285 -8.10 24.47 0.74
N ARG A 286 -6.96 23.78 0.96
CA ARG A 286 -5.78 24.40 1.58
C ARG A 286 -4.66 24.72 0.60
N VAL A 287 -4.71 24.20 -0.63
CA VAL A 287 -3.66 24.41 -1.63
C VAL A 287 -4.20 25.20 -2.82
N LYS A 288 -5.23 24.70 -3.51
CA LYS A 288 -5.84 25.38 -4.66
C LYS A 288 -6.53 26.69 -4.25
N ASN A 289 -7.27 26.68 -3.15
CA ASN A 289 -8.03 27.84 -2.66
C ASN A 289 -7.25 28.71 -1.66
N ALA A 290 -5.99 28.36 -1.35
CA ALA A 290 -5.15 29.17 -0.46
C ALA A 290 -4.95 30.60 -0.98
N ASP A 291 -4.68 31.51 -0.04
CA ASP A 291 -4.32 32.89 -0.33
C ASP A 291 -2.99 33.00 -1.10
N PRO A 292 -2.73 34.11 -1.82
CA PRO A 292 -1.54 34.25 -2.65
C PRO A 292 -0.21 34.08 -1.88
N PHE A 293 -0.15 34.45 -0.61
CA PHE A 293 1.08 34.34 0.19
C PHE A 293 1.33 32.89 0.61
N THR A 294 0.28 32.17 1.00
CA THR A 294 0.38 30.72 1.25
C THR A 294 0.79 29.95 0.00
N LYS A 295 0.26 30.32 -1.18
CA LYS A 295 0.67 29.73 -2.47
C LYS A 295 2.12 30.02 -2.81
N ALA A 296 2.59 31.25 -2.58
CA ALA A 296 3.99 31.62 -2.78
C ALA A 296 4.91 30.82 -1.85
N ALA A 297 4.56 30.71 -0.56
CA ALA A 297 5.30 29.91 0.41
C ALA A 297 5.32 28.42 0.05
N LEU A 298 4.20 27.85 -0.43
CA LEU A 298 4.15 26.47 -0.94
C LEU A 298 5.14 26.26 -2.10
N ALA A 299 5.18 27.19 -3.05
CA ALA A 299 6.09 27.12 -4.20
C ALA A 299 7.56 27.28 -3.82
N GLU A 300 7.85 28.14 -2.84
CA GLU A 300 9.20 28.36 -2.33
C GLU A 300 9.72 27.17 -1.52
N TYR A 301 8.91 26.67 -0.58
CA TYR A 301 9.33 25.61 0.34
C TYR A 301 9.24 24.22 -0.27
N TYR A 302 8.23 23.98 -1.12
CA TYR A 302 7.92 22.67 -1.69
C TYR A 302 7.63 22.77 -3.19
N PRO A 303 8.65 22.99 -4.04
CA PRO A 303 8.47 23.14 -5.49
C PRO A 303 7.76 21.96 -6.17
N SER A 304 7.85 20.75 -5.59
CA SER A 304 7.13 19.57 -6.07
C SER A 304 5.61 19.66 -5.91
N LEU A 305 5.13 20.44 -4.92
CA LEU A 305 3.71 20.67 -4.67
C LEU A 305 3.14 21.84 -5.47
N SER A 306 3.96 22.72 -6.04
CA SER A 306 3.50 23.92 -6.76
C SER A 306 3.38 23.75 -8.28
N GLN A 307 3.45 22.52 -8.79
CA GLN A 307 3.35 22.26 -10.22
C GLN A 307 1.96 22.64 -10.76
N ALA A 308 1.87 22.83 -12.09
CA ALA A 308 0.63 23.25 -12.78
C ALA A 308 -0.60 22.36 -12.48
N ASP A 309 -0.39 21.14 -11.97
CA ASP A 309 -1.42 20.26 -11.40
C ASP A 309 -1.21 19.99 -9.90
N ILE A 310 -1.50 21.00 -9.09
CA ILE A 310 -1.39 20.96 -7.62
C ILE A 310 -2.19 19.81 -6.99
N VAL A 311 -3.34 19.47 -7.59
CA VAL A 311 -4.20 18.39 -7.09
C VAL A 311 -3.55 17.05 -7.40
N GLY A 312 -3.06 16.85 -8.64
CA GLY A 312 -2.32 15.65 -9.01
C GLY A 312 -1.08 15.39 -8.15
N ALA A 313 -0.38 16.45 -7.73
CA ALA A 313 0.80 16.37 -6.87
C ALA A 313 0.47 15.98 -5.41
N VAL A 314 -0.60 16.54 -4.83
CA VAL A 314 -1.06 16.16 -3.47
C VAL A 314 -1.63 14.74 -3.46
N LEU A 315 -2.16 14.27 -4.59
CA LEU A 315 -2.60 12.90 -4.81
C LEU A 315 -1.45 11.92 -5.08
N ASP A 316 -0.19 12.30 -4.94
CA ASP A 316 0.92 11.35 -5.04
C ASP A 316 0.93 10.40 -3.83
N PRO A 317 0.76 9.08 -4.03
CA PRO A 317 0.71 8.12 -2.94
C PRO A 317 2.08 7.85 -2.30
N THR A 318 3.18 8.29 -2.91
CA THR A 318 4.54 8.10 -2.36
C THR A 318 4.79 8.95 -1.12
N GLU A 319 4.10 10.08 -1.01
CA GLU A 319 4.14 10.97 0.15
C GLU A 319 2.98 10.63 1.10
N GLY A 320 3.30 10.39 2.38
CA GLY A 320 2.28 10.09 3.38
C GLY A 320 1.39 11.31 3.66
N LEU A 321 0.08 11.07 3.84
CA LEU A 321 -0.89 12.14 4.14
C LEU A 321 -0.49 13.02 5.35
N PRO A 322 0.05 12.48 6.48
CA PRO A 322 0.51 13.33 7.57
C PRO A 322 1.65 14.27 7.17
N ALA A 323 2.59 13.80 6.34
CA ALA A 323 3.69 14.62 5.83
C ALA A 323 3.16 15.73 4.90
N LEU A 324 2.20 15.41 4.03
CA LEU A 324 1.53 16.41 3.18
C LEU A 324 0.78 17.47 4.01
N LYS A 325 -0.05 17.06 4.98
CA LYS A 325 -0.75 17.99 5.90
C LYS A 325 0.23 18.93 6.61
N ARG A 326 1.40 18.40 7.01
CA ARG A 326 2.47 19.18 7.65
C ARG A 326 3.13 20.16 6.69
N LYS A 327 3.47 19.77 5.46
CA LYS A 327 4.03 20.66 4.43
C LYS A 327 3.08 21.84 4.15
N VAL A 328 1.78 21.57 4.01
CA VAL A 328 0.77 22.62 3.81
C VAL A 328 0.68 23.56 5.01
N GLN A 329 0.68 23.03 6.24
CA GLN A 329 0.70 23.85 7.46
C GLN A 329 1.94 24.76 7.54
N ILE A 330 3.12 24.24 7.21
CA ILE A 330 4.37 25.01 7.22
C ILE A 330 4.28 26.18 6.23
N ALA A 331 3.75 25.93 5.03
CA ALA A 331 3.57 26.98 4.04
C ALA A 331 2.51 28.02 4.44
N GLU A 332 1.43 27.61 5.11
CA GLU A 332 0.44 28.56 5.67
C GLU A 332 1.04 29.48 6.74
N ILE A 333 1.95 28.96 7.58
CA ILE A 333 2.71 29.77 8.56
C ILE A 333 3.63 30.76 7.83
N GLY A 334 4.34 30.30 6.79
CA GLY A 334 5.16 31.16 5.94
C GLY A 334 4.34 32.27 5.26
N GLY A 335 3.19 31.91 4.71
CA GLY A 335 2.24 32.84 4.12
C GLY A 335 1.72 33.86 5.14
N ALA A 336 1.42 33.44 6.37
CA ALA A 336 0.99 34.33 7.44
C ALA A 336 2.05 35.38 7.81
N ALA A 337 3.34 35.02 7.78
CA ALA A 337 4.44 35.96 7.96
C ALA A 337 4.49 36.97 6.80
N ALA A 338 4.40 36.46 5.57
CA ALA A 338 4.50 37.26 4.36
C ALA A 338 3.37 38.29 4.22
N VAL A 339 2.16 37.98 4.70
CA VAL A 339 1.04 38.94 4.81
C VAL A 339 1.43 40.17 5.64
N GLN A 340 2.28 40.01 6.65
CA GLN A 340 2.77 41.10 7.51
C GLN A 340 4.04 41.77 6.97
N GLY A 341 4.46 41.45 5.74
CA GLY A 341 5.71 41.93 5.15
C GLY A 341 6.96 41.29 5.76
N LEU A 342 6.81 40.20 6.52
CA LEU A 342 7.91 39.46 7.11
C LEU A 342 8.30 38.28 6.22
N ASN A 343 9.59 38.08 5.99
CA ASN A 343 10.08 36.88 5.31
C ASN A 343 10.45 35.81 6.35
N THR A 344 9.80 34.65 6.28
CA THR A 344 10.16 33.48 7.09
C THR A 344 10.61 32.36 6.16
N GLY A 345 11.70 31.68 6.49
CA GLY A 345 12.14 30.48 5.77
C GLY A 345 11.69 29.19 6.46
N LEU A 346 11.99 28.04 5.85
CA LEU A 346 11.79 26.73 6.49
C LEU A 346 12.52 26.63 7.83
N ASN A 347 13.80 27.02 7.81
CA ASN A 347 14.71 26.95 8.94
C ASN A 347 14.80 28.29 9.67
N ALA A 348 15.16 28.21 10.95
CA ALA A 348 15.50 29.40 11.72
C ALA A 348 16.71 30.10 11.12
N THR A 349 16.71 31.43 11.18
CA THR A 349 17.82 32.27 10.71
C THR A 349 18.34 33.12 11.85
N ALA A 350 19.64 33.40 11.80
CA ALA A 350 20.31 34.35 12.69
C ALA A 350 21.34 35.12 11.86
N GLY A 351 21.47 36.41 12.11
CA GLY A 351 22.39 37.28 11.40
C GLY A 351 22.47 38.66 12.03
N MET A 352 23.41 39.46 11.55
CA MET A 352 23.47 40.87 11.94
C MET A 352 22.32 41.64 11.29
N SER A 353 21.75 42.59 12.03
CA SER A 353 20.78 43.53 11.48
C SER A 353 21.40 44.26 10.29
N LYS A 354 20.60 44.45 9.24
CA LYS A 354 21.02 45.21 8.06
C LYS A 354 21.18 46.69 8.38
N ASP A 355 20.38 47.19 9.32
CA ASP A 355 20.31 48.60 9.67
C ASP A 355 21.22 48.95 10.86
N TYR A 356 21.58 47.96 11.69
CA TYR A 356 22.39 48.17 12.90
C TYR A 356 23.56 47.18 13.01
N THR A 357 24.79 47.70 13.03
CA THR A 357 26.02 46.90 13.04
C THR A 357 26.36 46.25 14.39
N ASN A 358 25.53 46.44 15.41
CA ASN A 358 25.72 45.92 16.75
C ASN A 358 24.52 45.10 17.27
N VAL A 359 23.56 44.78 16.40
CA VAL A 359 22.34 44.06 16.78
C VAL A 359 22.27 42.73 16.05
N MET A 360 22.04 41.64 16.81
CA MET A 360 21.74 40.33 16.23
C MET A 360 20.24 40.15 16.04
N THR A 361 19.84 39.87 14.81
CA THR A 361 18.45 39.61 14.41
C THR A 361 18.30 38.21 13.81
N GLY A 362 17.07 37.81 13.53
CA GLY A 362 16.76 36.48 13.02
C GLY A 362 15.26 36.23 12.99
N ALA A 363 14.90 34.99 12.66
CA ALA A 363 13.53 34.52 12.68
C ALA A 363 13.48 33.03 13.06
N LEU A 364 12.40 32.61 13.71
CA LEU A 364 12.03 31.21 13.82
C LEU A 364 11.68 30.67 12.43
N GLY A 365 12.02 29.42 12.19
CA GLY A 365 11.63 28.73 10.96
C GLY A 365 10.16 28.32 10.99
N ALA A 366 9.49 28.36 9.83
CA ALA A 366 8.11 27.91 9.71
C ALA A 366 7.95 26.43 10.10
N GLU A 367 8.97 25.59 9.86
CA GLU A 367 8.96 24.19 10.28
C GLU A 367 8.94 24.03 11.80
N ALA A 368 9.75 24.81 12.52
CA ALA A 368 9.79 24.78 13.97
C ALA A 368 8.43 25.18 14.56
N LEU A 369 7.82 26.25 14.05
CA LEU A 369 6.50 26.70 14.47
C LEU A 369 5.43 25.63 14.22
N ALA A 370 5.45 24.96 13.07
CA ALA A 370 4.56 23.83 12.80
C ALA A 370 4.82 22.63 13.73
N THR A 371 6.06 22.39 14.17
CA THR A 371 6.39 21.38 15.20
C THR A 371 5.73 21.73 16.54
N PHE A 372 5.71 23.00 16.91
CA PHE A 372 5.05 23.48 18.12
C PHE A 372 3.51 23.52 18.01
N GLY A 373 2.95 23.08 16.88
CA GLY A 373 1.51 23.00 16.68
C GLY A 373 0.86 24.34 16.32
N ILE A 374 1.65 25.36 15.98
CA ILE A 374 1.13 26.68 15.59
C ILE A 374 0.29 26.54 14.30
N THR A 375 -0.93 27.03 14.37
CA THR A 375 -1.89 27.08 13.25
C THR A 375 -1.69 28.33 12.39
N GLN A 376 -2.33 28.40 11.21
CA GLN A 376 -2.30 29.58 10.36
C GLN A 376 -2.85 30.82 11.09
N GLU A 377 -3.95 30.66 11.83
CA GLU A 377 -4.59 31.75 12.57
C GLU A 377 -3.72 32.27 13.72
N GLU A 378 -3.09 31.37 14.47
CA GLU A 378 -2.13 31.74 15.52
C GLU A 378 -0.89 32.40 14.91
N ALA A 379 -0.38 31.89 13.80
CA ALA A 379 0.71 32.50 13.05
C ALA A 379 0.35 33.93 12.63
N ARG A 380 -0.84 34.16 12.05
CA ARG A 380 -1.29 35.50 11.63
C ARG A 380 -1.31 36.48 12.82
N LYS A 381 -1.86 36.08 13.97
CA LYS A 381 -1.92 36.93 15.18
C LYS A 381 -0.53 37.21 15.75
N GLY A 382 0.32 36.18 15.85
CA GLY A 382 1.67 36.32 16.37
C GLY A 382 2.53 37.20 15.46
N TYR A 383 2.47 37.00 14.14
CA TYR A 383 3.21 37.83 13.19
C TYR A 383 2.70 39.27 13.13
N GLN A 384 1.39 39.52 13.31
CA GLN A 384 0.87 40.88 13.46
C GLN A 384 1.47 41.58 14.69
N THR A 385 1.59 40.84 15.80
CA THR A 385 2.22 41.35 17.04
C THR A 385 3.71 41.62 16.82
N VAL A 386 4.42 40.68 16.19
CA VAL A 386 5.85 40.80 15.84
C VAL A 386 6.09 42.01 14.94
N ALA A 387 5.32 42.17 13.87
CA ALA A 387 5.47 43.28 12.93
C ALA A 387 5.22 44.66 13.59
N GLY A 388 4.32 44.72 14.58
CA GLY A 388 4.05 45.95 15.33
C GLY A 388 5.15 46.35 16.32
N ILE A 389 5.92 45.40 16.85
CA ILE A 389 6.89 45.64 17.92
C ILE A 389 8.34 45.60 17.43
N ALA A 390 8.69 44.62 16.59
CA ALA A 390 10.07 44.31 16.24
C ALA A 390 10.85 45.50 15.66
N PRO A 391 10.32 46.32 14.72
CA PRO A 391 11.09 47.42 14.15
C PRO A 391 11.53 48.47 15.18
N ARG A 392 10.64 48.84 16.11
CA ARG A 392 10.97 49.79 17.18
C ARG A 392 11.94 49.16 18.18
N ALA A 393 11.70 47.90 18.54
CA ALA A 393 12.53 47.22 19.52
C ALA A 393 13.96 46.96 19.02
N GLU A 394 14.13 46.71 17.72
CA GLU A 394 15.44 46.57 17.09
C GLU A 394 16.23 47.89 17.12
N PHE A 395 15.56 49.02 16.82
CA PHE A 395 16.15 50.36 17.03
C PHE A 395 16.53 50.59 18.49
N LEU A 396 15.66 50.24 19.44
CA LEU A 396 15.97 50.42 20.86
C LEU A 396 17.14 49.55 21.29
N SER A 397 17.27 48.33 20.75
CA SER A 397 18.39 47.42 21.03
C SER A 397 19.71 48.04 20.56
N SER A 398 19.74 48.66 19.37
CA SER A 398 20.98 49.25 18.82
C SER A 398 21.57 50.39 19.65
N ILE A 399 20.74 51.13 20.38
CA ILE A 399 21.20 52.22 21.25
C ILE A 399 21.35 51.80 22.71
N SER A 400 20.97 50.56 23.04
CA SER A 400 20.94 50.02 24.40
C SER A 400 22.13 49.13 24.71
N THR A 401 22.35 48.92 26.00
CA THR A 401 23.37 47.97 26.48
C THR A 401 22.68 46.76 27.07
N GLY A 402 23.13 45.56 26.67
CA GLY A 402 22.62 44.30 27.19
C GLY A 402 22.12 43.35 26.10
N GLU A 403 21.05 42.63 26.41
CA GLU A 403 20.45 41.62 25.55
C GLU A 403 19.54 42.30 24.52
N ASP A 404 19.70 41.92 23.25
CA ASP A 404 18.88 42.43 22.15
C ASP A 404 17.45 41.86 22.23
N TYR A 405 16.46 42.69 21.90
CA TYR A 405 15.11 42.24 21.59
C TYR A 405 14.78 42.64 20.15
N THR A 406 14.95 41.68 19.24
CA THR A 406 14.69 41.86 17.82
C THR A 406 13.52 40.97 17.40
N ARG A 407 13.35 40.81 16.08
CA ARG A 407 12.36 39.91 15.50
C ARG A 407 12.41 38.52 16.12
N LEU A 408 13.59 37.90 16.24
CA LEU A 408 13.72 36.54 16.78
C LEU A 408 13.14 36.42 18.20
N GLN A 409 13.51 37.32 19.11
CA GLN A 409 12.99 37.33 20.48
C GLN A 409 11.48 37.61 20.49
N SER A 410 11.01 38.53 19.64
CA SER A 410 9.58 38.82 19.56
C SER A 410 8.77 37.62 19.07
N GLU A 411 9.28 36.84 18.12
CA GLU A 411 8.66 35.59 17.66
C GLU A 411 8.71 34.50 18.74
N GLN A 412 9.83 34.36 19.44
CA GLN A 412 9.96 33.45 20.57
C GLN A 412 9.00 33.79 21.72
N GLU A 413 8.78 35.07 21.99
CA GLU A 413 7.79 35.49 22.98
C GLU A 413 6.37 35.21 22.48
N ALA A 414 6.04 35.63 21.26
CA ALA A 414 4.69 35.54 20.70
C ALA A 414 4.23 34.09 20.48
N PHE A 415 5.12 33.21 20.03
CA PHE A 415 4.78 31.83 19.66
C PHE A 415 5.13 30.80 20.73
N LEU A 416 6.23 31.00 21.46
CA LEU A 416 6.74 30.02 22.43
C LEU A 416 6.58 30.48 23.89
N GLY A 417 6.13 31.72 24.12
CA GLY A 417 5.96 32.26 25.47
C GLY A 417 7.25 32.35 26.27
N LEU A 418 8.41 32.48 25.61
CA LEU A 418 9.70 32.46 26.32
C LEU A 418 9.83 33.63 27.29
N ALA A 419 9.98 33.31 28.58
CA ALA A 419 10.16 34.29 29.65
C ALA A 419 11.46 35.10 29.51
N SER A 420 12.50 34.55 28.87
CA SER A 420 13.72 35.30 28.54
C SER A 420 13.44 36.42 27.54
N ALA A 421 12.74 36.11 26.46
CA ALA A 421 12.35 37.11 25.46
C ALA A 421 11.47 38.20 26.07
N LYS A 422 10.49 37.82 26.89
CA LYS A 422 9.67 38.77 27.65
C LYS A 422 10.51 39.71 28.53
N ARG A 423 11.48 39.17 29.27
CA ARG A 423 12.39 39.97 30.11
C ARG A 423 13.27 40.91 29.28
N ALA A 424 13.74 40.46 28.12
CA ALA A 424 14.51 41.30 27.20
C ALA A 424 13.66 42.49 26.72
N ARG A 425 12.38 42.27 26.36
CA ARG A 425 11.45 43.37 26.03
C ARG A 425 11.28 44.36 27.19
N GLU A 426 10.98 43.85 28.38
CA GLU A 426 10.77 44.70 29.56
C GLU A 426 12.00 45.54 29.89
N LYS A 427 13.20 44.97 29.70
CA LYS A 427 14.47 45.68 29.91
C LYS A 427 14.68 46.81 28.92
N ILE A 428 14.46 46.59 27.61
CA ILE A 428 14.62 47.66 26.61
C ILE A 428 13.59 48.78 26.79
N VAL A 429 12.36 48.45 27.21
CA VAL A 429 11.31 49.44 27.53
C VAL A 429 11.71 50.25 28.77
N ALA A 430 12.19 49.61 29.83
CA ALA A 430 12.65 50.31 31.04
C ALA A 430 13.83 51.26 30.76
N GLN A 431 14.75 50.85 29.88
CA GLN A 431 15.86 51.70 29.45
C GLN A 431 15.39 52.89 28.60
N GLU A 432 14.41 52.68 27.70
CA GLU A 432 13.77 53.76 26.95
C GLU A 432 13.12 54.79 27.89
N GLU A 433 12.30 54.35 28.83
CA GLU A 433 11.69 55.24 29.84
C GLU A 433 12.75 56.01 30.64
N GLY A 434 13.83 55.33 31.04
CA GLY A 434 14.95 55.94 31.75
C GLY A 434 15.62 57.08 30.96
N ARG A 435 15.81 56.89 29.65
CA ARG A 435 16.34 57.95 28.76
C ARG A 435 15.43 59.15 28.70
N PHE A 436 14.11 58.95 28.57
CA PHE A 436 13.15 60.05 28.53
C PHE A 436 13.00 60.79 29.87
N ARG A 437 13.03 60.07 31.00
CA ARG A 437 12.99 60.68 32.34
C ARG A 437 14.26 61.49 32.63
N GLY A 438 15.43 61.03 32.19
CA GLY A 438 16.69 61.75 32.34
C GLY A 438 16.82 63.02 31.51
N GLN A 439 15.92 63.24 30.53
CA GLN A 439 15.98 64.36 29.59
C GLN A 439 14.97 65.49 29.88
N SER A 440 14.23 65.41 31.00
CA SER A 440 13.28 66.45 31.40
C SER A 440 13.97 67.71 31.97
N GLY A 441 14.32 68.65 31.09
CA GLY A 441 14.20 70.09 31.37
C GLY A 441 15.32 70.84 32.12
N LEU A 442 16.60 70.68 31.74
CA LEU A 442 17.69 71.58 32.18
C LEU A 442 17.88 72.83 31.30
N THR A 443 16.79 73.44 30.80
CA THR A 443 16.85 74.75 30.11
C THR A 443 15.92 75.80 30.74
N LYS A 444 15.67 75.72 32.06
CA LYS A 444 15.06 76.84 32.81
C LYS A 444 16.05 77.88 33.32
N SER A 445 17.37 77.64 33.19
CA SER A 445 18.40 78.58 33.69
C SER A 445 18.80 79.68 32.68
N SER A 446 18.28 79.67 31.45
CA SER A 446 18.67 80.64 30.40
C SER A 446 17.73 81.85 30.27
N LEU A 447 16.68 81.97 31.09
CA LEU A 447 15.69 83.06 30.98
C LEU A 447 15.73 84.09 32.13
N THR A 448 16.72 84.01 33.02
CA THR A 448 16.84 84.94 34.17
C THR A 448 18.00 85.94 34.08
N ASP A 449 18.77 85.97 32.99
CA ASP A 449 19.96 86.85 32.89
C ASP A 449 19.99 87.73 31.63
N THR A 450 18.88 88.41 31.32
CA THR A 450 18.87 89.51 30.32
C THR A 450 17.91 90.61 30.73
N GLY A 451 18.07 91.13 31.95
CA GLY A 451 17.15 92.16 32.46
C GLY A 451 17.60 92.87 33.72
N LYS A 452 18.89 93.23 33.85
CA LYS A 452 19.29 94.31 34.77
C LYS A 452 20.01 95.38 33.99
N GLY A 453 19.22 96.37 33.55
CA GLY A 453 19.74 97.65 33.10
C GLY A 453 20.48 98.36 34.24
N GLN A 454 21.61 98.97 33.90
CA GLN A 454 22.17 100.08 34.65
C GLN A 454 21.73 101.35 33.93
N TYR A 455 20.99 102.20 34.66
CA TYR A 455 20.77 103.61 34.34
C TYR A 455 22.03 104.42 34.64
#